data_AF-A0A7V8V8W8-F1
#
_entry.id   AF-A0A7V8V8W8-F1
#
_cell.length_a   1.000
_cell.length_b   1.000
_cell.length_c   1.000
_cell.angle_alpha   90.00
_cell.angle_beta   90.00
_cell.angle_gamma   90.00
#
_symmetry.space_group_name_H-M   'P 1'
#
loop_
_entity.id
_entity.type
_entity.pdbx_description
1 polymer ?
#
loop_
_entity_poly.entity_id
_entity_poly.type
_entity_poly.pdbx_seq_one_letter_code
_entity_poly.pdbx_strand_id
1 'polypeptide(L)'
;MRGYPKTPDQIHEIEDAFADGMSLRAVVREFHISRQTARIIRDGRHPLQNVDPIYERCPGCGGKVTLPCVLCRVQKVMCIERAIRVNLHDRRQQVDTKRWR
;
A
#
# COMPACT_ATOMS: atom_id res chain seq x y z
N MET A 1 -16.30 0.11 -14.17
CA MET A 1 -17.14 -0.76 -13.31
C MET A 1 -16.96 -0.32 -11.87
N ARG A 2 -18.04 -0.20 -11.08
CA ARG A 2 -17.90 0.11 -9.64
C ARG A 2 -17.59 -1.18 -8.90
N GLY A 3 -16.54 -1.18 -8.09
CA GLY A 3 -16.13 -2.32 -7.28
C GLY A 3 -16.93 -2.42 -5.98
N TYR A 4 -17.13 -3.64 -5.51
CA TYR A 4 -17.44 -3.90 -4.10
C TYR A 4 -16.13 -4.31 -3.43
N PRO A 5 -15.70 -3.69 -2.32
CA PRO A 5 -14.49 -4.07 -1.63
C PRO A 5 -14.66 -5.49 -1.07
N LYS A 6 -13.74 -6.38 -1.43
CA LYS A 6 -13.84 -7.83 -1.17
C LYS A 6 -12.88 -8.31 -0.09
N THR A 7 -11.96 -7.47 0.35
CA THR A 7 -10.96 -7.82 1.37
C THR A 7 -11.05 -6.85 2.56
N PRO A 8 -10.74 -7.32 3.80
CA PRO A 8 -10.64 -6.44 4.97
C PRO A 8 -9.63 -5.30 4.77
N ASP A 9 -8.49 -5.56 4.12
CA ASP A 9 -7.47 -4.53 3.84
C ASP A 9 -8.04 -3.35 3.04
N GLN A 10 -8.86 -3.62 2.01
CA GLN A 10 -9.50 -2.55 1.22
C GLN A 10 -10.46 -1.71 2.07
N ILE A 11 -11.10 -2.32 3.07
CA ILE A 11 -12.01 -1.62 3.97
C ILE A 11 -11.22 -0.73 4.91
N HIS A 12 -10.12 -1.22 5.49
CA HIS A 12 -9.24 -0.43 6.34
C HIS A 12 -8.63 0.76 5.59
N GLU A 13 -8.19 0.58 4.34
CA GLU A 13 -7.71 1.71 3.52
C GLU A 13 -8.80 2.78 3.31
N ILE A 14 -10.07 2.38 3.17
CA ILE A 14 -11.21 3.30 3.04
C ILE A 14 -11.53 3.98 4.38
N GLU A 15 -11.41 3.26 5.51
CA GLU A 15 -11.59 3.81 6.86
C GLU A 15 -10.52 4.86 7.17
N ASP A 16 -9.25 4.55 6.88
CA ASP A 16 -8.13 5.48 7.03
C ASP A 16 -8.35 6.74 6.21
N ALA A 17 -8.82 6.60 4.96
CA ALA A 17 -9.17 7.73 4.12
C ALA A 17 -10.29 8.61 4.74
N PHE A 18 -11.28 8.02 5.39
CA PHE A 18 -12.29 8.78 6.14
C PHE A 18 -11.72 9.43 7.40
N ALA A 19 -10.82 8.76 8.11
CA ALA A 19 -10.13 9.28 9.29
C ALA A 19 -9.22 10.48 8.94
N ASP A 20 -8.60 10.46 7.77
CA ASP A 20 -7.83 11.56 7.18
C ASP A 20 -8.71 12.74 6.71
N GLY A 21 -10.04 12.64 6.87
CA GLY A 21 -10.99 13.71 6.58
C GLY A 21 -11.48 13.72 5.13
N MET A 22 -11.26 12.67 4.33
CA MET A 22 -11.79 12.63 2.98
C MET A 22 -13.32 12.61 2.96
N SER A 23 -13.90 13.40 2.05
CA SER A 23 -15.35 13.41 1.85
C SER A 23 -15.84 12.12 1.19
N LEU A 24 -17.11 11.77 1.42
CA LEU A 24 -17.77 10.62 0.77
C LEU A 24 -17.62 10.63 -0.76
N ARG A 25 -17.62 11.81 -1.39
CA ARG A 25 -17.46 11.94 -2.84
C ARG A 25 -16.03 11.64 -3.28
N ALA A 26 -15.03 12.03 -2.48
CA ALA A 26 -13.62 11.74 -2.75
C ALA A 26 -13.36 10.24 -2.65
N VAL A 27 -13.79 9.59 -1.57
CA VAL A 27 -13.66 8.14 -1.37
C VAL A 27 -14.30 7.33 -2.50
N VAL A 28 -15.52 7.68 -2.91
CA VAL A 28 -16.20 7.00 -4.04
C VAL A 28 -15.43 7.12 -5.35
N ARG A 29 -14.77 8.25 -5.56
CA ARG A 29 -13.97 8.49 -6.77
C ARG A 29 -12.65 7.73 -6.72
N GLU A 30 -11.97 7.77 -5.58
CA GLU A 30 -10.66 7.17 -5.36
C GLU A 30 -10.72 5.64 -5.40
N PHE A 31 -11.61 5.04 -4.60
CA PHE A 31 -11.70 3.59 -4.47
C PHE A 31 -12.65 2.95 -5.48
N HIS A 32 -13.23 3.73 -6.39
CA HIS A 32 -14.18 3.29 -7.42
C HIS A 32 -15.35 2.44 -6.87
N ILE A 33 -15.81 2.73 -5.65
CA ILE A 33 -16.91 2.01 -5.00
C ILE A 33 -18.25 2.72 -5.19
N SER A 34 -19.35 2.03 -4.85
CA SER A 34 -20.66 2.68 -4.82
C SER A 34 -20.77 3.67 -3.64
N ARG A 35 -21.58 4.73 -3.80
CA ARG A 35 -21.91 5.65 -2.70
C ARG A 35 -22.52 4.94 -1.49
N GLN A 36 -23.32 3.90 -1.75
CA GLN A 36 -23.96 3.12 -0.70
C GLN A 36 -22.91 2.34 0.09
N THR A 37 -22.00 1.66 -0.60
CA THR A 37 -20.87 0.95 0.01
C THR A 37 -20.00 1.88 0.84
N ALA A 38 -19.63 3.04 0.30
CA ALA A 38 -18.84 4.04 1.03
C ALA A 38 -19.55 4.51 2.32
N ARG A 39 -20.88 4.68 2.29
CA ARG A 39 -21.66 5.01 3.50
C ARG A 39 -21.67 3.86 4.50
N ILE A 40 -21.91 2.63 4.05
CA ILE A 40 -21.91 1.44 4.92
C ILE A 40 -20.58 1.30 5.65
N ILE A 41 -19.45 1.53 4.96
CA ILE A 41 -18.11 1.50 5.56
C ILE A 41 -17.95 2.65 6.55
N ARG A 42 -18.23 3.89 6.14
CA ARG A 42 -18.14 5.06 7.04
C ARG A 42 -18.98 4.89 8.31
N ASP A 43 -20.15 4.28 8.19
CA ASP A 43 -21.09 4.08 9.29
C ASP A 43 -20.76 2.81 10.13
N GLY A 44 -19.67 2.09 9.84
CA GLY A 44 -19.19 0.94 10.62
C GLY A 44 -20.00 -0.35 10.46
N ARG A 45 -20.76 -0.49 9.36
CA ARG A 45 -21.73 -1.58 9.15
C ARG A 45 -21.30 -2.61 8.10
N HIS A 46 -20.09 -2.49 7.56
CA HIS A 46 -19.60 -3.41 6.55
C HIS A 46 -19.17 -4.73 7.20
N PRO A 47 -19.59 -5.90 6.66
CA PRO A 47 -19.34 -7.20 7.30
C PRO A 47 -17.85 -7.54 7.46
N LEU A 48 -16.99 -6.94 6.66
CA LEU A 48 -15.52 -7.12 6.73
C LEU A 48 -14.82 -6.15 7.71
N GLN A 49 -15.53 -5.23 8.39
CA GLN A 49 -14.94 -4.32 9.38
C GLN A 49 -14.65 -4.99 10.72
N ASN A 50 -15.47 -5.99 11.10
CA ASN A 50 -15.33 -6.71 12.37
C ASN A 50 -14.56 -8.02 12.23
N VAL A 51 -13.90 -8.22 11.08
CA VAL A 51 -12.98 -9.34 10.93
C VAL A 51 -11.67 -8.88 11.54
N ASP A 52 -11.41 -9.32 12.78
CA ASP A 52 -10.16 -9.02 13.46
C ASP A 52 -8.99 -9.35 12.53
N PRO A 53 -8.09 -8.40 12.25
CA PRO A 53 -6.93 -8.69 11.45
C PRO A 53 -6.15 -9.79 12.14
N ILE A 54 -5.92 -10.91 11.45
CA ILE A 54 -5.09 -12.00 11.97
C ILE A 54 -3.66 -11.47 12.03
N TYR A 55 -3.24 -11.04 13.21
CA TYR A 55 -1.89 -10.58 13.45
C TYR A 55 -0.97 -11.78 13.56
N GLU A 56 -0.07 -11.92 12.60
CA GLU A 56 0.97 -12.93 12.59
C GLU A 56 2.33 -12.29 12.90
N ARG A 57 3.31 -13.10 13.33
CA ARG A 57 4.69 -12.63 13.41
C ARG A 57 5.29 -12.63 12.02
N CYS A 58 5.75 -11.48 11.55
CA CYS A 58 6.42 -11.39 10.27
C CYS A 58 7.73 -12.21 10.28
N PRO A 59 7.95 -13.14 9.33
CA PRO A 59 9.20 -13.91 9.27
C PRO A 59 10.42 -13.05 8.91
N GLY A 60 10.21 -11.83 8.36
CA GLY A 60 11.29 -10.91 7.98
C GLY A 60 11.77 -10.03 9.13
N CYS A 61 10.88 -9.27 9.75
CA CYS A 61 11.24 -8.31 10.82
C CYS A 61 10.92 -8.78 12.23
N GLY A 62 10.23 -9.91 12.40
CA GLY A 62 9.80 -10.44 13.70
C GLY A 62 8.66 -9.67 14.38
N GLY A 63 8.22 -8.54 13.79
CA GLY A 63 7.12 -7.74 14.31
C GLY A 63 5.76 -8.45 14.23
N LYS A 64 4.88 -8.21 15.20
CA LYS A 64 3.48 -8.65 15.16
C LYS A 64 2.70 -7.69 14.25
N VAL A 65 2.32 -8.16 13.07
CA VAL A 65 1.76 -7.33 12.00
C VAL A 65 0.70 -8.13 11.23
N THR A 66 -0.15 -7.44 10.49
CA THR A 66 -0.92 -8.06 9.41
C THR A 66 0.00 -8.35 8.23
N LEU A 67 -0.11 -9.54 7.66
CA LEU A 67 0.63 -9.88 6.45
C LEU A 67 -0.13 -9.39 5.20
N PRO A 68 0.55 -8.83 4.19
CA PRO A 68 2.00 -8.66 4.09
C PRO A 68 2.56 -7.52 4.95
N CYS A 69 3.69 -7.76 5.62
CA CYS A 69 4.32 -6.77 6.49
C CYS A 69 4.71 -5.49 5.74
N VAL A 70 4.07 -4.37 6.07
CA VAL A 70 4.31 -3.06 5.47
C VAL A 70 5.78 -2.65 5.61
N LEU A 71 6.38 -2.86 6.78
CA LEU A 71 7.80 -2.53 7.03
C LEU A 71 8.73 -3.32 6.10
N CYS A 72 8.56 -4.64 6.00
CA CYS A 72 9.38 -5.46 5.12
C CYS A 72 9.16 -5.11 3.64
N ARG A 73 7.92 -4.74 3.27
CA ARG A 73 7.60 -4.31 1.91
C ARG A 73 8.29 -2.99 1.56
N VAL A 74 8.20 -1.98 2.44
CA VAL A 74 8.88 -0.68 2.26
C VAL A 74 10.39 -0.85 2.22
N GLN A 75 10.96 -1.66 3.13
CA GLN A 75 12.39 -1.97 3.14
C GLN A 75 12.85 -2.60 1.82
N LYS A 76 12.05 -3.54 1.26
CA LYS A 76 12.34 -4.17 -0.02
C LYS A 76 12.35 -3.16 -1.18
N VAL A 77 11.37 -2.24 -1.20
CA VAL A 77 11.31 -1.16 -2.21
C VAL A 77 12.53 -0.25 -2.10
N MET A 78 12.87 0.21 -0.89
CA MET A 78 14.05 1.05 -0.63
C MET A 78 15.36 0.35 -1.05
N CYS A 79 15.50 -0.95 -0.79
CA CYS A 79 16.66 -1.74 -1.22
C CYS A 79 16.74 -1.83 -2.75
N ILE A 80 15.62 -2.02 -3.44
CA ILE A 80 15.57 -2.05 -4.91
C ILE A 80 15.95 -0.68 -5.48
N GLU A 81 15.38 0.41 -4.96
CA GLU A 81 15.72 1.77 -5.41
C GLU A 81 17.21 2.08 -5.21
N ARG A 82 17.78 1.68 -4.07
CA ARG A 82 19.21 1.84 -3.79
C ARG A 82 20.07 1.05 -4.79
N ALA A 83 19.70 -0.20 -5.08
CA ALA A 83 20.40 -1.02 -6.06
C ALA A 83 20.32 -0.44 -7.48
N ILE A 84 19.18 0.11 -7.88
CA ILE A 84 19.01 0.79 -9.17
C ILE A 84 19.93 2.02 -9.25
N ARG A 85 19.98 2.86 -8.20
CA ARG A 85 20.85 4.04 -8.17
C ARG A 85 22.33 3.67 -8.28
N VAL A 86 22.78 2.63 -7.58
CA VAL A 86 24.17 2.14 -7.65
C VAL A 86 24.49 1.62 -9.06
N ASN A 87 23.63 0.78 -9.64
CA ASN A 87 23.81 0.27 -11.00
C ASN A 87 23.82 1.37 -12.08
N LEU A 88 23.01 2.43 -11.90
CA LEU A 88 23.03 3.61 -12.78
C LEU A 88 24.33 4.41 -12.66
N HIS A 89 24.93 4.47 -11.46
CA HIS A 89 26.20 5.15 -11.25
C HIS A 89 27.36 4.39 -11.91
N ASP A 90 27.43 3.07 -11.76
CA ASP A 90 28.45 2.22 -12.40
C ASP A 90 28.40 2.28 -13.93
N ARG A 91 27.20 2.32 -14.51
CA ARG A 91 27.05 2.49 -15.96
C ARG A 91 27.62 3.81 -16.47
N ARG A 92 27.52 4.90 -15.71
CA ARG A 92 28.08 6.21 -16.12
C ARG A 92 29.60 6.19 -16.15
N GLN A 93 30.24 5.54 -15.18
CA GLN A 93 31.71 5.42 -15.14
C GLN A 93 32.29 4.58 -16.30
N GLN A 94 31.54 3.60 -16.81
CA GLN A 94 31.97 2.83 -18.00
C GLN A 94 31.90 3.61 -19.32
N VAL A 95 31.07 4.66 -19.41
CA VAL A 95 30.96 5.47 -20.63
C VAL A 95 32.10 6.50 -20.70
N ASP A 96 32.50 7.08 -19.57
CA ASP A 96 33.55 8.11 -19.51
C ASP A 96 34.96 7.57 -19.78
N THR A 97 35.24 6.28 -19.49
CA THR A 97 36.58 5.71 -19.68
C THR A 97 36.89 5.26 -21.12
N LYS A 98 35.90 5.23 -22.02
CA LYS A 98 36.10 4.79 -23.43
C LYS A 98 36.45 5.92 -24.41
N ARG A 99 36.59 7.17 -23.94
CA ARG A 99 36.80 8.35 -24.81
C ARG A 99 38.22 8.95 -24.78
N TRP A 100 39.19 8.26 -24.19
CA TRP A 100 40.59 8.66 -24.19
C TRP A 100 41.47 7.62 -24.89
N ARG A 101 41.35 7.53 -26.22
CA ARG A 101 42.40 7.08 -27.14
C ARG A 101 42.26 7.83 -28.46
#